data_AF-A0A2I0WHD4-F1
#
_entry.id   AF-A0A2I0WHD4-F1
#
_cell.length_a   1.000
_cell.length_b   1.000
_cell.length_c   1.000
_cell.angle_alpha   90.00
_cell.angle_beta   90.00
_cell.angle_gamma   90.00
#
_symmetry.space_group_name_H-M   'P 1'
#
loop_
_entity.id
_entity.type
_entity.pdbx_description
1 polymer ?
#
loop_
_entity_poly.entity_id
_entity_poly.type
_entity_poly.pdbx_seq_one_letter_code
_entity_poly.pdbx_strand_id
1 'polypeptide(L)'
;MVAEELNYPSISVAMGSNMEKTVMRTVRNVGEEEAVYSVQVRAPEGVEVTVYPEKIGFSELKQNRSFNIYFSTGNVGERRGTVAQGQLKWVSNKHIVRSPLLISFV
;
A
#
# COMPACT_ATOMS: atom_id res chain seq x y z
N MET A 1 -14.32 4.91 -11.88
CA MET A 1 -13.75 4.48 -10.60
C MET A 1 -13.43 3.00 -10.72
N VAL A 2 -12.16 2.63 -10.61
CA VAL A 2 -11.76 1.22 -10.51
C VAL A 2 -11.75 0.81 -9.04
N ALA A 3 -12.11 -0.43 -8.73
CA ALA A 3 -12.28 -0.91 -7.35
C ALA A 3 -11.01 -0.71 -6.47
N GLU A 4 -9.84 -0.68 -7.10
CA GLU A 4 -8.53 -0.49 -6.48
C GLU A 4 -8.35 0.92 -5.87
N GLU A 5 -9.13 1.93 -6.32
CA GLU A 5 -9.09 3.32 -5.84
C GLU A 5 -9.91 3.58 -4.57
N LEU A 6 -10.74 2.62 -4.14
CA LEU A 6 -11.51 2.77 -2.90
C LEU A 6 -10.56 2.94 -1.71
N ASN A 7 -10.81 3.92 -0.84
CA ASN A 7 -10.02 4.14 0.38
C ASN A 7 -10.32 3.07 1.45
N TYR A 8 -9.93 1.83 1.16
CA TYR A 8 -10.19 0.64 1.96
C TYR A 8 -8.91 0.19 2.71
N PRO A 9 -9.02 -0.40 3.91
CA PRO A 9 -7.87 -0.81 4.72
C PRO A 9 -7.06 -1.98 4.14
N SER A 10 -7.52 -2.60 3.05
CA SER A 10 -6.76 -3.56 2.24
C SER A 10 -6.63 -3.06 0.80
N ILE A 11 -5.59 -3.53 0.11
CA ILE A 11 -5.33 -3.18 -1.28
C ILE A 11 -5.26 -4.47 -2.09
N SER A 12 -6.10 -4.56 -3.13
CA SER A 12 -6.08 -5.64 -4.11
C SER A 12 -5.84 -5.02 -5.47
N VAL A 13 -4.93 -5.59 -6.25
CA VAL A 13 -4.55 -5.08 -7.59
C VAL A 13 -4.41 -6.24 -8.57
N ALA A 14 -4.99 -6.09 -9.76
CA ALA A 14 -4.73 -7.01 -10.87
C ALA A 14 -3.50 -6.55 -11.68
N MET A 15 -2.50 -7.40 -11.87
CA MET A 15 -1.23 -7.06 -12.55
C MET A 15 -0.92 -8.06 -13.68
N GLY A 16 -0.67 -7.54 -14.88
CA GLY A 16 -0.20 -8.33 -16.02
C GLY A 16 1.33 -8.32 -16.16
N SER A 17 1.85 -8.82 -17.29
CA SER A 17 3.27 -8.74 -17.59
C SER A 17 3.70 -7.30 -17.94
N ASN A 18 4.85 -6.86 -17.43
CA ASN A 18 5.42 -5.53 -17.67
C ASN A 18 4.42 -4.41 -17.38
N MET A 19 3.68 -4.53 -16.28
CA MET A 19 2.61 -3.61 -15.92
C MET A 19 3.04 -2.76 -14.72
N GLU A 20 2.67 -1.49 -14.76
CA GLU A 20 2.81 -0.55 -13.65
C GLU A 20 1.44 -0.03 -13.24
N LYS A 21 1.23 0.10 -11.93
CA LYS A 21 0.01 0.68 -11.36
C LYS A 21 0.32 1.53 -10.15
N THR A 22 -0.44 2.60 -9.99
CA THR A 22 -0.39 3.46 -8.80
C THR A 22 -1.72 3.45 -8.10
N VAL A 23 -1.70 3.23 -6.78
CA VAL A 23 -2.89 3.25 -5.91
C VAL A 23 -2.70 4.33 -4.86
N MET A 24 -3.65 5.24 -4.76
CA MET A 24 -3.66 6.28 -3.72
C MET A 24 -4.49 5.83 -2.51
N ARG A 25 -4.00 6.14 -1.31
CA ARG A 25 -4.72 5.95 -0.06
C ARG A 25 -4.63 7.19 0.81
N THR A 26 -5.67 7.40 1.61
CA THR A 26 -5.75 8.50 2.58
C THR A 26 -6.00 7.94 3.96
N VAL A 27 -5.09 8.23 4.88
CA VAL A 27 -5.18 7.86 6.29
C VAL A 27 -5.57 9.07 7.13
N ARG A 28 -6.32 8.82 8.20
CA ARG A 28 -6.72 9.83 9.18
C ARG A 28 -6.10 9.51 10.52
N ASN A 29 -5.47 10.51 11.14
CA ASN A 29 -4.99 10.36 12.50
C ASN A 29 -6.18 10.33 13.49
N VAL A 30 -6.25 9.28 14.29
CA VAL A 30 -7.26 9.10 15.34
C VAL A 30 -6.62 8.88 16.72
N GLY A 31 -5.28 9.04 16.80
CA GLY A 31 -4.49 8.86 18.02
C GLY A 31 -4.06 10.19 18.64
N GLU A 32 -2.78 10.35 18.96
CA GLU A 32 -2.21 11.57 19.54
C GLU A 32 -2.11 12.71 18.52
N GLU A 33 -2.05 13.96 18.98
CA GLU A 33 -2.01 15.15 18.10
C GLU A 33 -0.80 15.12 17.17
N GLU A 34 0.39 14.82 17.72
CA GLU A 34 1.63 14.71 16.95
C GLU A 34 2.08 13.25 16.86
N ALA A 35 2.21 12.76 15.63
CA ALA A 35 2.70 11.41 15.37
C ALA A 35 3.39 11.32 14.02
N VAL A 36 4.51 10.60 13.97
CA VAL A 36 5.22 10.28 12.73
C VAL A 36 5.22 8.77 12.53
N TYR A 37 4.80 8.34 11.34
CA TYR A 37 4.81 6.96 10.92
C TYR A 37 5.81 6.77 9.79
N SER A 38 6.62 5.72 9.86
CA SER A 38 7.48 5.27 8.76
C SER A 38 6.88 4.04 8.10
N VAL A 39 6.99 3.95 6.77
CA VAL A 39 6.47 2.81 6.03
C VAL A 39 7.40 1.61 6.14
N GLN A 40 6.82 0.42 6.21
CA GLN A 40 7.51 -0.85 6.02
C GLN A 40 6.69 -1.71 5.07
N VAL A 41 7.34 -2.24 4.03
CA VAL A 41 6.68 -3.04 3.00
C VAL A 41 7.26 -4.45 3.00
N ARG A 42 6.38 -5.45 3.06
CA ARG A 42 6.69 -6.81 2.61
C ARG A 42 5.99 -6.99 1.28
N ALA A 43 6.75 -6.89 0.20
CA ALA A 43 6.22 -7.00 -1.15
C ALA A 43 5.64 -8.41 -1.39
N PRO A 44 4.50 -8.52 -2.10
CA PRO A 44 4.06 -9.77 -2.68
C PRO A 44 5.12 -10.34 -3.63
N GLU A 45 5.27 -11.66 -3.67
CA GLU A 45 6.26 -12.30 -4.54
C GLU A 45 6.04 -11.96 -6.02
N GLY A 46 7.10 -11.62 -6.75
CA GLY A 46 7.05 -11.29 -8.17
C GLY A 46 6.57 -9.87 -8.48
N VAL A 47 6.43 -9.00 -7.48
CA VAL A 47 5.97 -7.63 -7.62
C VAL A 47 6.90 -6.68 -6.86
N GLU A 48 7.34 -5.62 -7.52
CA GLU A 48 8.00 -4.51 -6.86
C GLU A 48 6.95 -3.54 -6.29
N VAL A 49 7.16 -3.10 -5.04
CA VAL A 49 6.24 -2.21 -4.35
C VAL A 49 7.01 -1.07 -3.71
N THR A 50 6.69 0.16 -4.12
CA THR A 50 7.28 1.40 -3.58
C THR A 50 6.18 2.29 -3.02
N VAL A 51 6.47 3.01 -1.93
CA VAL A 51 5.49 3.91 -1.28
C VAL A 51 6.07 5.31 -1.17
N TYR A 52 5.28 6.33 -1.52
CA TYR A 52 5.67 7.72 -1.35
C TYR A 52 4.54 8.56 -0.72
N PRO A 53 4.84 9.39 0.30
CA PRO A 53 6.14 9.51 0.98
C PRO A 53 6.46 8.28 1.85
N GLU A 54 7.73 8.05 2.19
CA GLU A 54 8.13 6.96 3.10
C GLU A 54 7.80 7.26 4.58
N LYS A 55 7.52 8.52 4.89
CA LYS A 55 7.09 8.97 6.22
C LYS A 55 5.86 9.85 6.11
N ILE A 56 4.92 9.63 7.02
CA ILE A 56 3.74 10.49 7.17
C ILE A 56 3.80 11.10 8.57
N GLY A 57 3.84 12.44 8.61
CA GLY A 57 3.71 13.22 9.83
C GLY A 57 2.30 13.78 9.99
N PHE A 58 1.77 13.65 11.20
CA PHE A 58 0.57 14.31 11.67
C PHE A 58 0.93 15.33 12.74
N SER A 59 0.34 16.51 12.66
CA SER A 59 0.54 17.62 13.61
C SER A 59 -0.71 17.91 14.45
N GLU A 60 -1.85 17.35 14.05
CA GLU A 60 -3.14 17.58 14.70
C GLU A 60 -3.97 16.29 14.72
N LEU A 61 -4.86 16.19 15.71
CA LEU A 61 -5.88 15.14 15.75
C LEU A 61 -6.79 15.25 14.52
N LYS A 62 -7.27 14.11 14.00
CA LYS A 62 -8.21 14.05 12.86
C LYS A 62 -7.65 14.55 11.52
N GLN A 63 -6.37 14.91 11.45
CA GLN A 63 -5.70 15.31 10.22
C GLN A 63 -5.61 14.15 9.23
N ASN A 64 -5.82 14.44 7.94
CA ASN A 64 -5.69 13.49 6.86
C ASN A 64 -4.34 13.62 6.14
N ARG A 65 -3.80 12.50 5.70
CA ARG A 65 -2.60 12.42 4.86
C ARG A 65 -2.78 11.37 3.79
N SER A 66 -2.34 11.69 2.58
CA SER A 66 -2.43 10.78 1.44
C SER A 66 -1.04 10.28 1.05
N PHE A 67 -1.00 9.07 0.52
CA PHE A 67 0.22 8.45 0.00
C PHE A 67 -0.11 7.61 -1.23
N ASN A 68 0.91 7.42 -2.07
CA ASN A 68 0.83 6.60 -3.27
C ASN A 68 1.62 5.31 -3.07
N ILE A 69 1.06 4.23 -3.60
CA ILE A 69 1.68 2.91 -3.65
C ILE A 69 1.87 2.58 -5.12
N TYR A 70 3.12 2.40 -5.52
CA TYR A 70 3.52 2.06 -6.88
C TYR A 70 3.79 0.56 -6.93
N PHE A 71 3.16 -0.12 -7.88
CA PHE A 71 3.33 -1.53 -8.16
C PHE A 71 3.96 -1.68 -9.54
N SER A 72 4.96 -2.54 -9.66
CA SER A 72 5.54 -2.92 -10.95
C SER A 72 5.74 -4.43 -11.02
N THR A 73 5.47 -5.01 -12.18
CA THR A 73 5.70 -6.43 -12.47
C THR A 73 6.53 -6.59 -13.73
N GLY A 74 7.45 -7.56 -13.71
CA GLY A 74 8.14 -8.03 -14.91
C GLY A 74 7.28 -9.01 -15.71
N ASN A 75 7.92 -9.98 -16.37
CA ASN A 75 7.19 -11.07 -17.02
C ASN A 75 6.51 -11.97 -15.97
N VAL A 76 5.18 -12.09 -16.07
CA VAL A 76 4.37 -12.85 -15.13
C VAL A 76 4.33 -14.34 -15.48
N GLY A 77 4.45 -14.71 -16.76
CA GLY A 77 4.60 -16.11 -17.22
C GLY A 77 3.74 -17.13 -16.47
N GLU A 78 4.40 -18.05 -15.76
CA GLU A 78 3.79 -19.14 -14.97
C GLU A 78 2.93 -18.67 -13.79
N ARG A 79 3.04 -17.40 -13.35
CA ARG A 79 2.23 -16.83 -12.26
C ARG A 79 0.83 -16.43 -12.71
N ARG A 80 0.53 -16.41 -14.01
CA ARG A 80 -0.78 -16.01 -14.53
C ARG A 80 -1.90 -16.87 -13.93
N GLY A 81 -2.94 -16.24 -13.41
CA GLY A 81 -4.06 -16.91 -12.72
C GLY A 81 -3.79 -17.23 -11.23
N THR A 82 -2.61 -16.87 -10.69
CA THR A 82 -2.29 -17.04 -9.28
C THR A 82 -2.46 -15.73 -8.49
N VAL A 83 -2.37 -15.83 -7.16
CA VAL A 83 -2.42 -14.69 -6.25
C VAL A 83 -1.17 -14.67 -5.38
N ALA A 84 -0.52 -13.51 -5.30
CA ALA A 84 0.54 -13.24 -4.32
C ALA A 84 0.04 -12.32 -3.21
N GLN A 85 0.60 -12.50 -2.00
CA GLN A 85 0.24 -11.74 -0.82
C GLN A 85 1.43 -11.03 -0.18
N GLY A 86 1.18 -9.83 0.33
CA GLY A 86 2.14 -8.99 1.04
C GLY A 86 1.45 -8.11 2.07
N GLN A 87 2.17 -7.11 2.56
CA GLN A 87 1.61 -6.13 3.50
C GLN A 87 2.38 -4.81 3.46
N LEU A 88 1.64 -3.73 3.69
CA LEU A 88 2.16 -2.41 4.01
C LEU A 88 1.89 -2.14 5.49
N LYS A 89 2.88 -1.63 6.21
CA LYS A 89 2.74 -1.19 7.59
C LYS A 89 3.18 0.26 7.75
N TRP A 90 2.38 1.05 8.45
CA TRP A 90 2.78 2.32 9.02
C TRP A 90 3.17 2.09 10.47
N VAL A 91 4.42 2.35 10.81
CA VAL A 91 5.00 2.07 12.13
C VAL A 91 5.40 3.39 12.80
N SER A 92 4.88 3.63 14.00
CA SER A 92 5.35 4.67 14.92
C SER A 92 5.94 4.03 16.18
N ASN A 93 6.34 4.85 17.15
CA ASN A 93 6.78 4.40 18.47
C ASN A 93 5.66 3.70 19.29
N LYS A 94 4.38 3.93 18.96
CA LYS A 94 3.22 3.45 19.74
C LYS A 94 2.28 2.55 18.95
N HIS A 95 2.19 2.74 17.64
CA HIS A 95 1.17 2.09 16.82
C HIS A 95 1.78 1.43 15.59
N ILE A 96 1.18 0.29 15.20
CA ILE A 96 1.45 -0.38 13.92
C ILE A 96 0.11 -0.49 13.18
N VAL A 97 -0.03 0.25 12.09
CA VAL A 97 -1.22 0.18 11.21
C VAL A 97 -0.86 -0.67 10.01
N ARG A 98 -1.58 -1.78 9.79
CA ARG A 98 -1.26 -2.76 8.75
C ARG A 98 -2.36 -2.81 7.69
N SER A 99 -1.96 -2.79 6.42
CA SER A 99 -2.81 -3.04 5.26
C SER A 99 -2.32 -4.27 4.48
N PRO A 100 -3.15 -5.32 4.32
CA PRO A 100 -2.84 -6.43 3.43
C PRO A 100 -2.74 -5.98 1.97
N LEU A 101 -1.78 -6.55 1.24
CA LEU A 101 -1.62 -6.39 -0.20
C LEU A 101 -1.92 -7.73 -0.89
N LEU A 102 -2.82 -7.74 -1.87
CA LEU A 102 -3.11 -8.90 -2.71
C LEU A 102 -2.91 -8.54 -4.17
N ILE A 103 -2.18 -9.39 -4.90
CA ILE A 103 -1.94 -9.22 -6.33
C ILE A 103 -2.53 -10.40 -7.07
N SER A 104 -3.48 -10.14 -7.96
CA SER A 104 -4.01 -11.14 -8.89
C SER A 104 -3.27 -11.01 -10.22
N PHE A 105 -2.56 -12.06 -10.63
CA PHE A 105 -1.80 -12.04 -11.87
C PHE A 105 -2.70 -12.36 -13.07
N VAL A 106 -2.82 -11.43 -14.03
CA VAL A 106 -3.77 -11.50 -15.17
C VAL A 106 -3.13 -11.57 -16.54
#